data_AF-A0A2B7ZZR8-F1
#
_entry.id   AF-A0A2B7ZZR8-F1
#
_cell.length_a   1.000
_cell.length_b   1.000
_cell.length_c   1.000
_cell.angle_alpha   90.00
_cell.angle_beta   90.00
_cell.angle_gamma   90.00
#
_symmetry.space_group_name_H-M   'P 1'
#
loop_
_entity.id
_entity.type
_entity.pdbx_description
1 polymer ?
#
loop_
_entity_poly.entity_id
_entity_poly.type
_entity_poly.pdbx_seq_one_letter_code
_entity_poly.pdbx_strand_id
1 'polypeptide(L)' 'MRENAVKHKSFVFAVRAARLYPFLREQKKEFVLSKQLLGSGTSADAMAREAAHA' A
#
# COMPACT_ATOMS: atom_id res chain seq x y z
N MET A 1 -23.06 -10.90 -2.11
CA MET A 1 -21.63 -11.26 -1.96
C MET A 1 -21.12 -10.64 -0.68
N ARG A 2 -20.39 -11.40 0.15
CA ARG A 2 -19.80 -10.87 1.38
C ARG A 2 -18.64 -9.96 1.00
N GLU A 3 -18.62 -8.75 1.53
CA GLU A 3 -17.56 -7.78 1.27
C GLU A 3 -16.21 -8.38 1.74
N ASN A 4 -15.22 -8.46 0.85
CA ASN A 4 -13.91 -8.98 1.22
C ASN A 4 -13.15 -7.89 1.99
N ALA A 5 -13.19 -8.00 3.33
CA ALA A 5 -12.55 -7.05 4.23
C ALA A 5 -11.04 -6.92 3.98
N VAL A 6 -10.36 -7.98 3.52
CA VAL A 6 -8.93 -7.95 3.17
C VAL A 6 -8.72 -7.08 1.93
N LYS A 7 -9.48 -7.31 0.85
CA LYS A 7 -9.40 -6.52 -0.39
C LYS A 7 -9.67 -5.04 -0.16
N HIS A 8 -10.66 -4.69 0.67
CA HIS A 8 -10.95 -3.29 0.96
C HIS A 8 -9.82 -2.64 1.79
N LYS A 9 -9.36 -3.31 2.86
CA LYS A 9 -8.31 -2.78 3.73
C LYS A 9 -6.96 -2.68 3.04
N SER A 10 -6.60 -3.65 2.17
CA SER A 10 -5.36 -3.62 1.39
C SER A 10 -5.33 -2.41 0.44
N PHE A 11 -6.44 -2.12 -0.22
CA PHE A 11 -6.57 -0.96 -1.09
C PHE A 11 -6.41 0.36 -0.32
N VAL A 12 -7.14 0.51 0.79
CA VAL A 12 -7.03 1.70 1.65
C VAL A 12 -5.61 1.87 2.18
N PHE A 13 -4.95 0.79 2.56
CA PHE A 13 -3.56 0.81 3.00
C PHE A 13 -2.59 1.24 1.89
N ALA A 14 -2.72 0.71 0.67
CA ALA A 14 -1.91 1.09 -0.48
C ALA A 14 -2.03 2.59 -0.79
N VAL A 15 -3.25 3.15 -0.76
CA VAL A 15 -3.48 4.59 -0.93
C VAL A 15 -2.79 5.40 0.18
N ARG A 16 -2.84 4.94 1.43
CA ARG A 16 -2.15 5.61 2.54
C ARG A 16 -0.63 5.56 2.40
N ALA A 17 -0.07 4.42 2.00
CA ALA A 17 1.37 4.28 1.74
C ALA A 17 1.84 5.22 0.62
N ALA A 18 1.05 5.32 -0.47
CA ALA A 18 1.32 6.25 -1.57
C ALA A 18 1.31 7.72 -1.13
N ARG A 19 0.41 8.11 -0.23
CA ARG A 19 0.36 9.48 0.34
C ARG A 19 1.46 9.74 1.36
N LEU A 20 1.89 8.72 2.09
CA LEU A 20 2.96 8.83 3.11
C LEU A 20 4.35 8.94 2.48
N TYR A 21 4.59 8.29 1.33
CA TYR A 21 5.84 8.35 0.60
C TYR A 21 6.38 9.77 0.35
N PRO A 22 5.63 10.72 -0.25
CA PRO A 22 6.11 12.09 -0.46
C PRO A 22 6.34 12.81 0.86
N PHE A 23 5.49 12.62 1.88
CA PHE A 23 5.69 13.22 3.20
C PHE A 23 7.04 12.82 3.82
N LEU A 24 7.38 11.52 3.77
CA LEU A 24 8.66 11.02 4.29
C LEU A 24 9.85 11.58 3.50
N ARG A 25 9.74 11.68 2.18
CA ARG A 25 10.81 12.26 1.34
C ARG A 25 10.98 13.76 1.54
N GLU A 26 9.88 14.51 1.57
CA GLU A 26 9.92 15.97 1.53
C GLU A 26 10.18 16.57 2.91
N GLN A 27 9.46 16.09 3.93
CA GLN A 27 9.52 16.64 5.28
C GLN A 27 10.56 15.95 6.16
N LYS A 28 10.78 14.66 5.98
CA LYS A 28 11.72 13.87 6.81
C LYS A 28 13.05 13.58 6.13
N LYS A 29 13.18 13.92 4.83
CA LYS A 29 14.35 13.61 4.00
C LYS A 29 14.76 12.14 4.08
N GLU A 30 13.76 11.26 4.19
CA GLU A 30 13.96 9.81 4.20
C GLU A 30 13.66 9.26 2.80
N PHE A 31 14.63 8.59 2.18
CA PHE A 31 14.55 8.18 0.77
C PHE A 31 14.60 6.66 0.56
N VAL A 32 15.13 5.90 1.52
CA VAL A 32 15.36 4.46 1.37
C VAL A 32 14.15 3.70 1.91
N LEU A 33 13.82 3.90 3.19
CA LEU A 33 12.69 3.25 3.83
C LEU A 33 11.35 3.70 3.24
N SER A 34 11.23 4.95 2.81
CA SER A 34 10.04 5.51 2.17
C SER A 34 9.75 4.81 0.85
N LYS A 35 10.80 4.55 0.05
CA LYS A 35 10.67 3.78 -1.20
C LYS A 35 10.33 2.32 -0.93
N GLN A 36 10.95 1.69 0.08
CA GLN A 36 10.63 0.32 0.49
C GLN A 36 9.19 0.19 0.98
N LEU A 37 8.72 1.15 1.78
CA LEU A 37 7.34 1.22 2.28
C LEU A 37 6.31 1.39 1.17
N LEU A 38 6.60 2.23 0.17
CA LEU A 38 5.73 2.36 -1.01
C LEU A 38 5.60 1.03 -1.75
N GLY A 39 6.72 0.32 -1.94
CA GLY A 39 6.76 -0.99 -2.58
C GLY A 39 5.96 -2.05 -1.82
N SER A 40 6.25 -2.24 -0.53
CA SER A 40 5.55 -3.23 0.29
C SER A 40 4.09 -2.88 0.56
N GLY A 41 3.76 -1.58 0.63
CA GLY A 41 2.40 -1.10 0.82
C GLY A 41 1.48 -1.36 -0.38
N THR A 42 2.01 -1.21 -1.60
CA THR A 42 1.25 -1.44 -2.84
C THR A 42 1.17 -2.92 -3.21
N SER A 43 2.20 -3.71 -2.88
CA SER A 43 2.19 -5.16 -3.12
C SER A 43 1.10 -5.89 -2.34
N ALA A 44 0.75 -5.41 -1.13
CA ALA A 44 -0.34 -5.98 -0.34
C ALA A 44 -1.71 -5.91 -1.07
N ASP A 45 -2.00 -4.83 -1.80
CA ASP A 45 -3.23 -4.73 -2.62
C ASP A 45 -3.15 -5.61 -3.87
N ALA A 46 -2.00 -5.68 -4.52
CA ALA A 46 -1.78 -6.54 -5.67
C ALA A 46 -2.03 -8.02 -5.32
N MET A 47 -1.41 -8.52 -4.25
CA MET A 47 -1.58 -9.89 -3.78
C MET A 47 -3.03 -10.20 -3.38
N ALA A 48 -3.72 -9.26 -2.71
CA ALA A 48 -5.13 -9.43 -2.35
C ALA A 48 -6.05 -9.50 -3.58
N ARG A 49 -5.71 -8.79 -4.66
CA ARG A 49 -6.43 -8.88 -5.94
C ARG A 49 -6.13 -10.20 -6.64
N GLU A 50 -4.87 -10.61 -6.73
CA GLU A 50 -4.47 -11.89 -7.31
C GLU A 50 -5.19 -13.05 -6.64
N ALA A 51 -5.21 -13.09 -5.30
CA ALA A 51 -5.90 -14.12 -4.53
C ALA A 51 -7.44 -14.12 -4.71
N ALA A 52 -8.03 -13.00 -5.13
CA ALA A 52 -9.46 -12.91 -5.42
C ALA A 52 -9.83 -13.33 -6.85
N HIS A 53 -8.83 -13.45 -7.73
CA HIS A 53 -8.97 -13.90 -9.12
C HIS A 53 -8.44 -15.32 -9.35
N ALA A 54 -7.73 -15.90 -8.37
CA ALA A 54 -7.35 -17.30 -8.30
C ALA A 54 -8.50 -18.17 -7.80
#